data_AF-A0A9E1GLI4-F1
#
_entry.id   AF-A0A9E1GLI4-F1
#
_cell.length_a   1.000
_cell.length_b   1.000
_cell.length_c   1.000
_cell.angle_alpha   90.00
_cell.angle_beta   90.00
_cell.angle_gamma   90.00
#
_symmetry.space_group_name_H-M   'P 1'
#
loop_
_entity.id
_entity.type
_entity.pdbx_description
1 polymer ?
#
loop_
_entity_poly.entity_id
_entity_poly.type
_entity_poly.pdbx_seq_one_letter_code
_entity_poly.pdbx_strand_id
1 'polypeptide(L)'
;MKKYMELPADYAVLSDDEMTYTTGGSAVGGIVTIVGVAVLASSYVWGISQARDWLSVDSNRRGNPLTVMGRAMDAIGDDMSKSPSNFLRDVVSTGTVVALAPLSALLLIL
;
A
#
# COMPACT_ATOMS: atom_id res chain seq x y z
N MET A 1 -57.36 25.03 22.24
CA MET A 1 -57.55 24.40 20.91
C MET A 1 -56.20 24.38 20.22
N LYS A 2 -55.62 23.21 19.98
CA LYS A 2 -54.32 23.08 19.30
C LYS A 2 -54.57 23.06 17.79
N LYS A 3 -53.96 23.99 17.06
CA LYS A 3 -53.96 23.99 15.60
C LYS A 3 -53.13 22.79 15.14
N TYR A 4 -53.77 21.79 14.56
CA TYR A 4 -53.09 20.72 13.85
C TYR A 4 -52.61 21.29 12.52
N MET A 5 -51.30 21.34 12.35
CA MET A 5 -50.65 21.73 11.10
C MET A 5 -50.57 20.45 10.27
N GLU A 6 -51.51 20.27 9.34
CA GLU A 6 -51.47 19.17 8.37
C GLU A 6 -50.35 19.45 7.37
N LEU A 7 -49.15 18.96 7.69
CA LEU A 7 -48.06 18.93 6.73
C LEU A 7 -48.27 17.69 5.84
N PRO A 8 -48.11 17.83 4.51
CA PRO A 8 -48.35 16.75 3.56
C PRO A 8 -47.50 15.52 3.90
N ALA A 9 -48.09 14.34 3.74
CA ALA A 9 -47.61 13.04 4.19
C ALA A 9 -46.38 12.49 3.45
N ASP A 10 -45.35 13.33 3.27
CA ASP A 10 -44.10 12.93 2.63
C ASP A 10 -42.86 13.63 3.21
N TYR A 11 -42.96 14.18 4.43
CA TYR A 11 -41.80 14.49 5.25
C TYR A 11 -41.79 13.53 6.44
N ALA A 12 -41.24 12.34 6.21
CA ALA A 12 -40.51 11.68 7.29
C ALA A 12 -39.39 12.66 7.67
N VAL A 13 -39.55 13.35 8.79
CA VAL A 13 -38.42 14.00 9.46
C VAL A 13 -37.48 12.85 9.80
N LEU A 14 -36.51 12.63 8.91
CA LEU A 14 -35.33 11.85 9.22
C LEU A 14 -34.66 12.61 10.37
N SER A 15 -34.82 12.09 11.58
CA SER A 15 -34.09 12.56 12.74
C SER A 15 -32.61 12.62 12.38
N ASP A 16 -31.91 13.68 12.78
CA ASP A 16 -30.46 13.82 12.57
C ASP A 16 -29.64 12.63 13.15
N ASP A 17 -30.25 11.77 13.96
CA ASP A 17 -29.69 10.51 14.46
C ASP A 17 -29.56 9.40 13.40
N GLU A 18 -30.17 9.53 12.21
CA GLU A 18 -29.99 8.59 11.09
C GLU A 18 -29.17 9.21 9.94
N MET A 19 -28.43 10.28 10.21
CA MET A 19 -27.47 10.85 9.26
C MET A 19 -26.07 10.26 9.47
N THR A 20 -25.95 8.93 9.65
CA THR A 20 -24.67 8.26 9.41
C THR A 20 -24.57 8.00 7.91
N TYR A 21 -24.40 9.07 7.14
CA TYR A 21 -23.93 8.96 5.77
C TYR A 21 -22.57 8.31 5.82
N THR A 22 -22.57 7.01 5.52
CA THR A 22 -21.38 6.22 5.29
C THR A 22 -20.48 7.02 4.37
N THR A 23 -19.24 7.23 4.81
CA THR A 23 -18.17 7.97 4.14
C THR A 23 -17.85 7.29 2.81
N GLY A 24 -18.71 7.50 1.82
CA GLY A 24 -18.61 7.05 0.44
C GLY A 24 -18.33 8.26 -0.43
N GLY A 25 -17.14 8.85 -0.31
CA GLY A 25 -16.77 10.01 -1.12
C GLY A 25 -15.32 10.41 -0.92
N SER A 26 -14.48 10.07 -1.91
CA SER A 26 -13.05 10.38 -2.01
C SER A 26 -12.08 9.48 -1.24
N ALA A 27 -11.97 8.22 -1.66
CA ALA A 27 -10.88 7.31 -1.30
C ALA A 27 -9.54 7.62 -2.02
N VAL A 28 -9.40 8.80 -2.63
CA VAL A 28 -8.21 9.18 -3.44
C VAL A 28 -7.34 10.24 -2.74
N GLY A 29 -7.73 10.72 -1.56
CA GLY A 29 -6.91 11.68 -0.79
C GLY A 29 -7.09 11.54 0.71
N GLY A 30 -6.21 10.78 1.36
CA GLY A 30 -5.91 11.00 2.78
C GLY A 30 -6.39 9.97 3.82
N ILE A 31 -7.09 8.89 3.43
CA ILE A 31 -7.40 7.79 4.37
C ILE A 31 -6.70 6.53 3.88
N VAL A 32 -5.59 6.17 4.54
CA VAL A 32 -5.04 4.83 4.45
C VAL A 32 -6.03 3.93 5.18
N THR A 33 -6.91 3.25 4.44
CA THR A 33 -7.87 2.31 5.03
C THR A 33 -7.08 1.22 5.76
N ILE A 34 -7.66 0.60 6.81
CA ILE A 34 -6.99 -0.51 7.54
C ILE A 34 -6.55 -1.61 6.57
N VAL A 35 -7.38 -1.88 5.56
CA VAL A 35 -7.05 -2.78 4.45
C VAL A 35 -5.84 -2.27 3.67
N GLY A 36 -5.79 -0.99 3.29
CA GLY A 36 -4.65 -0.37 2.63
C GLY A 36 -3.36 -0.46 3.44
N VAL A 37 -3.40 -0.17 4.75
CA VAL A 37 -2.23 -0.31 5.64
C VAL A 37 -1.78 -1.77 5.70
N ALA A 38 -2.70 -2.71 5.90
CA ALA A 38 -2.39 -4.13 6.01
C ALA A 38 -1.77 -4.67 4.71
N VAL A 39 -2.30 -4.28 3.55
CA VAL A 39 -1.76 -4.64 2.24
C VAL A 39 -0.35 -4.06 2.05
N LEU A 40 -0.13 -2.79 2.40
CA LEU A 40 1.20 -2.16 2.30
C LEU A 40 2.22 -2.81 3.24
N ALA A 41 1.84 -3.05 4.50
CA ALA A 41 2.72 -3.71 5.47
C ALA A 41 3.08 -5.14 5.04
N SER A 42 2.10 -5.90 4.53
CA SER A 42 2.33 -7.25 4.01
C SER A 42 3.23 -7.24 2.78
N SER A 43 3.01 -6.29 1.85
CA SER A 43 3.86 -6.12 0.67
C SER A 43 5.29 -5.74 1.04
N TYR A 44 5.47 -4.93 2.09
CA TYR A 44 6.79 -4.55 2.58
C TYR A 44 7.55 -5.74 3.18
N VAL A 45 6.90 -6.53 4.04
CA VAL A 45 7.50 -7.74 4.63
C VAL A 45 7.90 -8.74 3.54
N TRP A 46 7.01 -8.95 2.56
CA TRP A 46 7.29 -9.81 1.42
C TRP A 46 8.48 -9.30 0.59
N GLY A 47 8.55 -7.99 0.31
CA GLY A 47 9.67 -7.36 -0.40
C GLY A 47 11.01 -7.53 0.31
N ILE A 48 11.03 -7.40 1.64
CA ILE A 48 12.23 -7.65 2.46
C ILE A 48 12.68 -9.11 2.36
N SER A 49 11.76 -10.08 2.37
CA SER A 49 12.10 -11.50 2.20
C SER A 49 12.77 -11.75 0.85
N GLN A 50 12.20 -11.24 -0.25
CA GLN A 50 12.78 -11.39 -1.58
C GLN A 50 14.18 -10.77 -1.68
N ALA A 51 14.37 -9.60 -1.07
CA ALA A 51 15.67 -8.94 -1.02
C ALA A 51 16.70 -9.76 -0.21
N ARG A 52 16.31 -10.35 0.93
CA ARG A 52 17.17 -11.24 1.72
C ARG A 52 17.54 -12.51 0.95
N ASP A 53 16.58 -13.15 0.29
CA ASP A 53 16.81 -14.35 -0.51
C ASP A 53 17.76 -14.05 -1.66
N TRP A 54 17.58 -12.91 -2.35
CA TRP A 54 18.50 -12.47 -3.40
C TRP A 54 19.91 -12.17 -2.86
N LEU A 55 20.01 -11.52 -1.70
CA LEU A 55 21.28 -11.23 -1.02
C LEU A 55 21.95 -12.47 -0.41
N SER A 56 21.24 -13.58 -0.24
CA SER A 56 21.82 -14.84 0.28
C SER A 56 22.76 -15.50 -0.74
N VAL A 57 22.62 -15.16 -2.02
CA VAL A 57 23.44 -15.70 -3.09
C VAL A 57 24.74 -14.91 -3.19
N ASP A 58 25.88 -15.54 -2.88
CA ASP A 58 27.19 -14.87 -2.85
C ASP A 58 27.53 -14.14 -4.14
N SER A 59 27.17 -14.69 -5.31
CA SER A 59 27.42 -14.05 -6.61
C SER A 59 26.76 -12.67 -6.75
N ASN A 60 25.59 -12.49 -6.13
CA ASN A 60 24.80 -11.27 -6.23
C ASN A 60 25.45 -10.11 -5.46
N ARG A 61 26.18 -10.41 -4.38
CA ARG A 61 26.87 -9.42 -3.53
C ARG A 61 28.32 -9.13 -3.94
N ARG A 62 28.86 -9.84 -4.94
CA ARG A 62 30.26 -9.67 -5.35
C ARG A 62 30.49 -8.28 -5.96
N GLY A 63 31.62 -7.66 -5.66
CA GLY A 63 32.03 -6.38 -6.25
C GLY A 63 31.65 -5.16 -5.42
N ASN A 64 31.76 -3.97 -6.01
CA ASN A 64 31.44 -2.74 -5.30
C ASN A 64 29.91 -2.54 -5.16
N PRO A 65 29.47 -1.71 -4.20
CA PRO A 65 28.04 -1.48 -3.95
C PRO A 65 27.26 -0.98 -5.17
N LEU A 66 27.86 -0.17 -6.05
CA LEU A 66 27.17 0.33 -7.25
C LEU A 66 26.89 -0.80 -8.26
N THR A 67 27.81 -1.76 -8.39
CA THR A 67 27.60 -2.95 -9.23
C THR A 67 26.55 -3.88 -8.61
N VAL A 68 26.55 -4.05 -7.28
CA VAL A 68 25.51 -4.84 -6.59
C VAL A 68 24.14 -4.20 -6.75
N MET A 69 24.04 -2.88 -6.60
CA MET A 69 22.80 -2.14 -6.84
C MET A 69 22.35 -2.25 -8.30
N GLY A 70 23.26 -2.17 -9.27
CA GLY A 70 22.95 -2.39 -10.68
C GLY A 70 22.31 -3.76 -10.93
N ARG A 71 22.90 -4.83 -10.40
CA ARG A 71 22.33 -6.18 -10.53
C ARG A 71 21.00 -6.35 -9.83
N ALA A 72 20.81 -5.69 -8.68
CA ALA A 72 19.53 -5.72 -7.99
C ALA A 72 18.44 -5.04 -8.83
N MET A 73 18.75 -3.91 -9.48
CA MET A 73 17.83 -3.22 -10.39
C MET A 73 17.54 -4.05 -11.65
N ASP A 74 18.54 -4.72 -12.20
CA ASP A 74 18.36 -5.64 -13.33
C ASP A 74 17.42 -6.81 -12.95
N ALA A 75 17.61 -7.41 -11.77
CA ALA A 75 16.75 -8.49 -11.28
C ALA A 75 15.30 -8.04 -11.03
N ILE A 76 15.09 -6.82 -10.53
CA ILE A 76 13.76 -6.23 -10.37
C ILE A 76 13.15 -5.97 -11.76
N GLY A 77 13.94 -5.44 -12.71
CA GLY A 77 13.52 -5.23 -14.11
C GLY A 77 13.09 -6.51 -14.82
N ASP A 78 13.85 -7.58 -14.63
CA ASP A 78 13.54 -8.90 -15.17
C ASP A 78 12.25 -9.48 -14.59
N ASP A 79 12.00 -9.31 -13.28
CA ASP A 79 10.76 -9.81 -12.66
C ASP A 79 9.53 -9.00 -13.08
N MET A 80 9.67 -7.68 -13.18
CA MET A 80 8.67 -6.75 -13.69
C MET A 80 8.27 -7.07 -15.14
N SER A 81 9.20 -7.53 -15.96
CA SER A 81 8.97 -7.83 -17.38
C SER A 81 8.19 -9.13 -17.60
N LYS A 82 8.04 -9.99 -16.59
CA LYS A 82 7.32 -11.28 -16.71
C LYS A 82 5.80 -11.12 -16.82
N SER A 83 5.21 -10.11 -16.17
CA SER A 83 3.77 -9.83 -16.30
C SER A 83 3.39 -8.44 -15.77
N PRO A 84 2.25 -7.88 -16.22
CA PRO A 84 1.70 -6.63 -15.66
C PRO A 84 1.41 -6.70 -14.15
N SER A 85 1.10 -7.89 -13.63
CA SER A 85 0.86 -8.12 -12.19
C SER A 85 2.16 -8.02 -11.39
N ASN A 86 3.24 -8.63 -11.89
CA ASN A 86 4.56 -8.54 -11.26
C ASN A 86 5.07 -7.10 -11.29
N PHE A 87 4.86 -6.39 -12.41
CA PHE A 87 5.16 -4.96 -12.50
C PHE A 87 4.50 -4.15 -11.39
N LEU A 88 3.19 -4.27 -11.18
CA LEU A 88 2.47 -3.54 -10.13
C LEU A 88 2.98 -3.89 -8.73
N ARG A 89 3.17 -5.18 -8.45
CA ARG A 89 3.67 -5.65 -7.15
C ARG A 89 5.08 -5.13 -6.87
N ASP A 90 5.97 -5.22 -7.85
CA ASP A 90 7.37 -4.87 -7.69
C ASP A 90 7.57 -3.34 -7.64
N VAL A 91 6.76 -2.56 -8.35
CA VAL A 91 6.73 -1.09 -8.22
C VAL A 91 6.26 -0.67 -6.82
N VAL A 92 5.17 -1.26 -6.31
CA VAL A 92 4.66 -0.95 -4.96
C VAL A 92 5.64 -1.40 -3.88
N SER A 93 6.20 -2.60 -4.02
CA SER A 93 7.20 -3.15 -3.10
C SER A 93 8.51 -2.33 -3.12
N THR A 94 9.08 -2.07 -4.30
CA THR A 94 10.31 -1.27 -4.43
C THR A 94 10.08 0.16 -3.96
N GLY A 95 8.94 0.77 -4.31
CA GLY A 95 8.58 2.11 -3.85
C GLY A 95 8.50 2.22 -2.33
N THR A 96 7.90 1.22 -1.66
CA THR A 96 7.80 1.20 -0.20
C THR A 96 9.15 0.91 0.47
N VAL A 97 9.97 0.01 -0.09
CA VAL A 97 11.33 -0.27 0.41
C VAL A 97 12.23 0.96 0.32
N VAL A 98 12.15 1.72 -0.77
CA VAL A 98 12.88 2.98 -0.96
C VAL A 98 12.34 4.09 -0.04
N ALA A 99 11.02 4.23 0.07
CA ALA A 99 10.41 5.22 0.96
C ALA A 99 10.80 4.99 2.43
N LEU A 100 10.99 3.73 2.84
CA LEU A 100 11.42 3.33 4.17
C LEU A 100 12.90 2.92 4.21
N ALA A 101 13.73 3.44 3.31
CA ALA A 101 15.12 3.00 3.13
C ALA A 101 15.94 2.84 4.42
N PRO A 102 15.89 3.76 5.42
CA PRO A 102 16.61 3.57 6.68
C PRO A 102 16.15 2.33 7.47
N LEU A 103 14.85 2.09 7.54
CA LEU A 103 14.27 0.92 8.21
C LEU A 103 14.53 -0.35 7.41
N SER A 104 14.39 -0.28 6.08
CA SER A 104 14.67 -1.39 5.18
C SER A 104 16.12 -1.87 5.31
N ALA A 105 17.09 -0.96 5.35
CA ALA A 105 18.49 -1.30 5.54
C ALA A 105 18.74 -2.05 6.86
N LEU A 106 18.13 -1.59 7.96
CA LEU A 106 18.20 -2.27 9.25
C LEU A 106 17.60 -3.69 9.16
N LEU A 107 16.42 -3.81 8.57
CA LEU A 107 15.73 -5.08 8.36
C LEU A 107 16.42 -6.01 7.35
N LEU A 108 17.41 -5.56 6.59
CA LEU A 108 18.19 -6.44 5.71
C LEU A 108 19.44 -7.01 6.41
N ILE A 109 19.85 -6.39 7.53
CA ILE A 109 21.05 -6.77 8.29
C ILE A 109 20.69 -7.67 9.48
N LEU A 110 19.50 -7.51 10.06
CA LEU A 110 18.98 -8.32 11.17
C LEU A 110 18.61 -9.75 10.74
#